data_AF-A0A534C263-F1
#
_entry.id   AF-A0A534C263-F1
#
_cell.length_a   1.000
_cell.length_b   1.000
_cell.length_c   1.000
_cell.angle_alpha   90.00
_cell.angle_beta   90.00
_cell.angle_gamma   90.00
#
_symmetry.space_group_name_H-M   'P 1'
#
loop_
_entity.id
_entity.type
_entity.pdbx_description
1 polymer ?
#
loop_
_entity_poly.entity_id
_entity_poly.type
_entity_poly.pdbx_seq_one_letter_code
_entity_poly.pdbx_strand_id
1 'polypeptide(L)' 'MKALITGAGGQVGRALLKAAPSHVDVSAVTREQLDIRDANAVGRMV' A
#
# COMPACT_ATOMS: atom_id res chain seq x y z
N MET A 1 -2.99 -3.12 14.28
CA MET A 1 -3.88 -2.55 13.23
C MET A 1 -3.27 -2.88 11.88
N LYS A 2 -4.07 -3.11 10.82
CA LYS A 2 -3.56 -3.38 9.47
C LYS A 2 -3.78 -2.17 8.57
N ALA A 3 -2.78 -1.84 7.76
CA ALA A 3 -2.85 -0.73 6.80
C ALA A 3 -2.33 -1.18 5.43
N LEU A 4 -3.05 -0.81 4.38
CA LEU A 4 -2.61 -0.97 2.98
C LEU A 4 -2.20 0.39 2.42
N ILE A 5 -0.98 0.49 1.90
CA ILE A 5 -0.47 1.68 1.21
C ILE A 5 -0.35 1.37 -0.27
N THR A 6 -1.21 1.98 -1.09
CA THR A 6 -1.07 1.99 -2.55
C THR A 6 -0.16 3.12 -3.00
N GLY A 7 0.57 2.96 -4.10
CA GLY A 7 1.51 3.97 -4.57
C GLY A 7 2.75 4.09 -3.66
N ALA A 8 3.15 2.98 -3.03
CA ALA A 8 4.27 2.93 -2.08
C ALA A 8 5.61 3.41 -2.68
N GLY A 9 5.75 3.37 -4.01
CA GLY A 9 6.90 3.89 -4.75
C GLY A 9 6.92 5.41 -4.94
N GLY A 10 5.90 6.16 -4.50
CA GLY A 10 5.86 7.61 -4.53
C GLY A 10 6.60 8.26 -3.35
N GLN A 11 6.78 9.58 -3.40
CA GLN A 11 7.43 10.33 -2.31
C GLN A 11 6.68 10.14 -0.97
N VAL A 12 5.35 10.30 -1.00
CA VAL A 12 4.49 10.14 0.18
C VAL A 12 4.45 8.69 0.65
N GLY A 13 4.31 7.72 -0.26
CA GLY A 13 4.30 6.30 0.09
C GLY A 13 5.57 5.86 0.83
N ARG A 14 6.75 6.31 0.35
CA ARG A 14 8.03 6.08 1.04
C ARG A 14 8.10 6.76 2.40
N ALA A 15 7.61 8.00 2.52
CA ALA A 15 7.60 8.71 3.79
C ALA A 15 6.68 8.04 4.82
N LEU A 16 5.51 7.58 4.41
CA LEU A 16 4.57 6.83 5.25
C LEU A 16 5.19 5.52 5.75
N LEU A 17 5.86 4.76 4.88
CA LEU A 17 6.56 3.54 5.28
C LEU A 17 7.66 3.82 6.31
N LYS A 18 8.43 4.90 6.12
CA LYS A 18 9.47 5.30 7.08
C LYS A 18 8.89 5.73 8.43
N ALA A 19 7.70 6.33 8.44
CA ALA A 19 7.03 6.82 9.63
C ALA A 19 6.08 5.79 10.27
N ALA A 20 5.93 4.60 9.69
CA ALA A 20 5.00 3.59 10.14
C ALA A 20 5.32 3.14 11.59
N PRO A 21 4.35 3.20 12.52
CA PRO A 21 4.56 2.70 13.87
C PRO A 21 4.76 1.18 13.88
N SER A 22 5.58 0.67 14.80
CA SER A 22 5.90 -0.76 14.92
C SER A 22 4.70 -1.67 15.21
N HIS A 23 3.60 -1.11 15.74
CA HIS A 23 2.36 -1.86 16.04
C HIS A 23 1.37 -1.90 14.86
N VAL A 24 1.73 -1.31 13.71
CA VAL A 24 0.94 -1.36 12.48
C VAL A 24 1.59 -2.36 11.53
N ASP A 25 0.80 -3.34 11.10
CA ASP A 25 1.17 -4.26 10.03
C ASP A 25 0.85 -3.59 8.69
N VAL A 26 1.89 -3.17 7.98
CA VAL A 26 1.77 -2.37 6.76
C VAL A 26 2.06 -3.23 5.53
N SER A 27 1.06 -3.39 4.67
CA SER A 27 1.22 -3.89 3.31
C SER A 27 1.39 -2.71 2.36
N ALA A 28 2.53 -2.63 1.65
CA ALA A 28 2.81 -1.55 0.72
C ALA A 28 2.93 -2.09 -0.70
N VAL A 29 2.18 -1.51 -1.63
CA VAL A 29 2.15 -1.94 -3.03
C VAL A 29 2.39 -0.77 -3.99
N THR A 30 3.16 -1.04 -5.04
CA THR A 30 3.31 -0.16 -6.20
C THR A 30 2.29 -0.52 -7.28
N ARG A 31 2.25 0.27 -8.36
CA ARG A 31 1.33 0.02 -9.48
C ARG A 31 1.59 -1.32 -10.17
N GLU A 32 2.84 -1.77 -10.21
CA GLU A 32 3.24 -3.05 -10.80
C GLU A 32 2.73 -4.25 -10.00
N GLN A 33 2.45 -4.04 -8.70
CA GLN A 33 1.94 -5.08 -7.79
C GLN A 33 0.41 -5.02 -7.67
N LEU A 34 -0.19 -3.83 -7.73
CA LEU A 34 -1.63 -3.61 -7.73
C LEU A 34 -1.98 -2.38 -8.57
N ASP A 35 -2.59 -2.59 -9.73
CA ASP A 35 -3.19 -1.49 -10.50
C ASP A 35 -4.56 -1.15 -9.91
N ILE A 36 -4.64 -0.04 -9.18
CA ILE A 36 -5.89 0.42 -8.54
C ILE A 36 -7.00 0.79 -9.54
N ARG A 37 -6.69 0.84 -10.84
CA ARG A 37 -7.67 1.04 -11.91
C ARG A 37 -8.41 -0.25 -12.27
N ASP A 38 -7.90 -1.42 -11.87
CA ASP A 38 -8.58 -2.71 -12.00
C ASP A 38 -9.36 -3.03 -10.72
N ALA A 39 -10.67 -2.83 -10.77
CA ALA A 39 -11.57 -3.11 -9.66
C ALA A 39 -11.54 -4.59 -9.22
N ASN A 40 -11.33 -5.53 -10.14
CA ASN A 40 -11.23 -6.95 -9.80
C ASN A 40 -9.91 -7.25 -9.06
N ALA A 41 -8.80 -6.61 -9.47
CA ALA A 41 -7.54 -6.75 -8.76
C ALA A 41 -7.61 -6.17 -7.34
N VAL A 42 -8.26 -5.01 -7.18
CA VAL A 42 -8.52 -4.43 -5.86
C VAL A 42 -9.35 -5.37 -5.00
N GLY A 43 -10.44 -5.93 -5.53
CA GLY A 43 -11.32 -6.84 -4.80
C GLY A 43 -10.68 -8.18 -4.40
N ARG A 44 -9.59 -8.60 -5.05
CA ARG A 44 -8.80 -9.78 -4.63
C ARG A 44 -7.79 -9.47 -3.52
N MET A 45 -7.44 -8.20 -3.35
CA MET A 45 -6.43 -7.75 -2.38
C MET A 45 -7.03 -7.50 -0.99
N VAL A 46 -8.29 -7.04 -0.91
CA VAL A 46 -8.94 -6.58 0.33
C VAL A 46 -10.03 -7.53 0.82
#